data_AF-A0A432FKW6-F1
#
_entry.id   AF-A0A432FKW6-F1
#
_cell.length_a   1.000
_cell.length_b   1.000
_cell.length_c   1.000
_cell.angle_alpha   90.00
_cell.angle_beta   90.00
_cell.angle_gamma   90.00
#
_symmetry.space_group_name_H-M   'P 1'
#
loop_
_entity.id
_entity.type
_entity.pdbx_description
1 polymer ?
#
loop_
_entity_poly.entity_id
_entity_poly.type
_entity_poly.pdbx_seq_one_letter_code
_entity_poly.pdbx_strand_id
1 'polypeptide(L)'
;MQQAGLLIDTVYTEYNPEYPKGTISWQYPKANEIMKKGFGIQVTVSKGLPPDYFYQVPNVIGLSLNQAKEYLAKARLKVGKISYHEDQDLVPYTVLDQSISEGTVLDRAMNIDLVVSVLDLQDIFNQLTNEP
;
A
#
# COMPACT_ATOMS: atom_id res chain seq x y z
N MET A 1 38.09 1.87 -3.18
CA MET A 1 38.52 2.96 -4.08
C MET A 1 37.91 4.25 -3.57
N GLN A 2 38.69 5.11 -2.90
CA GLN A 2 38.28 6.47 -2.54
C GLN A 2 38.67 7.36 -3.70
N GLN A 3 37.70 7.86 -4.48
CA GLN A 3 38.00 8.70 -5.62
C GLN A 3 37.29 10.05 -5.47
N ALA A 4 38.13 11.06 -5.22
CA ALA A 4 37.84 12.47 -5.03
C ALA A 4 36.95 12.80 -3.82
N GLY A 5 37.25 13.89 -3.10
CA GLY A 5 36.42 14.44 -2.02
C GLY A 5 35.10 15.03 -2.53
N LEU A 6 34.38 14.27 -3.36
CA LEU A 6 33.08 14.55 -3.89
C LEU A 6 32.06 14.25 -2.78
N LEU A 7 31.35 15.29 -2.38
CA LEU A 7 30.23 15.14 -1.47
C LEU A 7 29.02 14.71 -2.29
N ILE A 8 28.21 13.78 -1.77
CA ILE A 8 26.87 13.56 -2.32
C ILE A 8 26.00 14.65 -1.72
N ASP A 9 25.39 15.47 -2.56
CA ASP A 9 24.48 16.53 -2.14
C ASP A 9 23.06 15.99 -1.95
N THR A 10 22.56 15.26 -2.95
CA THR A 10 21.19 14.75 -2.95
C THR A 10 21.10 13.40 -3.64
N VAL A 11 20.29 12.51 -3.08
CA VAL A 11 19.95 11.21 -3.66
C VAL A 11 18.46 11.17 -3.95
N TYR A 12 18.10 11.10 -5.22
CA TYR A 12 16.74 10.81 -5.68
C TYR A 12 16.59 9.31 -5.97
N THR A 13 15.34 8.83 -5.99
CA THR A 13 15.06 7.43 -6.36
C THR A 13 13.85 7.35 -7.28
N GLU A 14 13.94 6.57 -8.35
CA GLU A 14 12.88 6.41 -9.36
C GLU A 14 12.76 4.94 -9.81
N TYR A 15 11.59 4.53 -10.31
CA TYR A 15 11.51 3.27 -11.04
C TYR A 15 12.05 3.47 -12.45
N ASN A 16 12.91 2.55 -12.89
CA ASN A 16 13.54 2.64 -14.21
C ASN A 16 13.66 1.23 -14.80
N PRO A 17 12.96 0.93 -15.91
CA PRO A 17 12.99 -0.40 -16.53
C PRO A 17 14.30 -0.70 -17.24
N GLU A 18 15.11 0.30 -17.56
CA GLU A 18 16.40 0.13 -18.26
C GLU A 18 17.54 -0.24 -17.31
N TYR A 19 17.42 0.12 -16.03
CA TYR A 19 18.50 0.03 -15.04
C TYR A 19 18.11 -0.83 -13.83
N PRO A 20 18.91 -1.83 -13.43
CA PRO A 20 18.63 -2.66 -12.26
C PRO A 20 18.52 -1.86 -10.95
N LYS A 21 17.78 -2.41 -9.99
CA LYS A 21 17.64 -1.81 -8.65
C LYS A 21 19.01 -1.57 -8.01
N GLY A 22 19.22 -0.37 -7.50
CA GLY A 22 20.46 0.05 -6.82
C GLY A 22 21.53 0.62 -7.74
N THR A 23 21.27 0.73 -9.04
CA THR A 23 22.18 1.39 -9.99
C THR A 23 21.86 2.87 -10.14
N ILE A 24 22.85 3.69 -10.46
CA ILE A 24 22.64 5.11 -10.75
C ILE A 24 22.03 5.23 -12.14
N SER A 25 20.76 5.65 -12.25
CA SER A 25 20.09 5.91 -13.53
C SER A 25 20.47 7.27 -14.10
N TRP A 26 20.79 8.23 -13.23
CA TRP A 26 21.16 9.57 -13.63
C TRP A 26 22.09 10.22 -12.60
N GLN A 27 22.98 11.08 -13.06
CA GLN A 27 23.80 11.91 -12.19
C GLN A 27 23.98 13.31 -12.77
N TYR A 28 24.14 14.28 -11.88
CA TYR A 28 24.58 15.62 -12.21
C TYR A 28 25.63 16.12 -11.21
N PRO A 29 26.73 16.72 -11.69
CA PRO A 29 27.13 16.89 -13.09
C PRO A 29 27.45 15.55 -13.77
N LYS A 30 27.48 15.56 -15.11
CA LYS A 30 27.74 14.35 -15.89
C LYS A 30 29.17 13.84 -15.64
N ALA A 31 29.40 12.56 -15.89
CA ALA A 31 30.73 12.00 -15.82
C ALA A 31 31.71 12.84 -16.67
N ASN A 32 32.88 13.14 -16.10
CA ASN A 32 33.94 13.97 -16.70
C ASN A 32 33.66 15.48 -16.80
N GLU A 33 32.55 15.98 -16.26
CA GLU A 33 32.36 17.43 -16.09
C GLU A 33 33.17 17.97 -14.90
N ILE A 34 33.75 19.15 -15.09
CA ILE A 34 34.56 19.81 -14.06
C ILE A 34 33.64 20.49 -13.05
N MET A 35 33.75 20.08 -11.79
CA MET A 35 33.02 20.69 -10.68
C MET A 35 33.95 21.55 -9.83
N LYS A 36 33.45 22.68 -9.34
CA LYS A 36 34.14 23.47 -8.31
C LYS A 36 34.25 22.65 -7.02
N LYS A 37 35.40 22.72 -6.35
CA LYS A 37 35.59 22.10 -5.02
C LYS A 37 34.52 22.64 -4.04
N GLY A 38 33.89 21.73 -3.31
CA GLY A 38 32.85 22.05 -2.32
C GLY A 38 31.41 21.95 -2.83
N PHE A 39 31.20 21.73 -4.13
CA PHE A 39 29.87 21.34 -4.64
C PHE A 39 29.69 19.83 -4.50
N GLY A 40 28.45 19.38 -4.32
CA GLY A 40 28.12 17.97 -4.23
C GLY A 40 27.42 17.44 -5.48
N ILE A 41 27.46 16.13 -5.65
CA ILE A 41 26.86 15.41 -6.77
C ILE A 41 25.41 15.06 -6.41
N GLN A 42 24.52 15.27 -7.38
CA GLN A 42 23.16 14.74 -7.33
C GLN A 42 23.10 13.43 -8.11
N VAL A 43 22.53 12.40 -7.49
CA VAL A 43 22.36 11.09 -8.13
C VAL A 43 20.92 10.65 -8.03
N THR A 44 20.42 10.04 -9.09
CA THR A 44 19.16 9.29 -9.08
C THR A 44 19.49 7.81 -9.12
N VAL A 45 18.98 7.08 -8.13
CA VAL A 45 19.17 5.63 -8.01
C VAL A 45 17.92 4.91 -8.49
N SER A 46 18.09 3.98 -9.42
CA SER A 46 17.03 3.12 -9.92
C SER A 46 16.49 2.20 -8.83
N LYS A 47 15.17 2.13 -8.72
CA LYS A 47 14.42 1.13 -7.94
C LYS A 47 14.20 -0.17 -8.71
N GLY A 48 14.66 -0.26 -9.96
CA GLY A 48 14.42 -1.35 -10.90
C GLY A 48 13.09 -1.20 -11.61
N LEU A 49 12.59 -2.33 -12.13
CA LEU A 49 11.25 -2.41 -12.70
C LEU A 49 10.20 -1.92 -11.68
N PRO A 50 9.16 -1.20 -12.13
CA PRO A 50 7.99 -0.98 -11.28
C PRO A 50 7.44 -2.33 -10.79
N PRO A 51 6.82 -2.40 -9.60
CA PRO A 51 6.29 -3.66 -9.10
C PRO A 51 5.25 -4.22 -10.08
N ASP A 52 5.42 -5.45 -10.54
CA ASP A 52 4.41 -6.17 -11.36
C ASP A 52 3.15 -6.54 -10.55
N TYR A 53 3.17 -6.28 -9.24
CA TYR A 53 2.10 -6.63 -8.32
C TYR A 53 1.25 -5.39 -8.06
N PHE A 54 0.31 -5.15 -8.95
CA PHE A 54 -0.81 -4.28 -8.64
C PHE A 54 -1.80 -5.03 -7.76
N TYR A 55 -2.28 -4.39 -6.70
CA TYR A 55 -3.31 -4.96 -5.85
C TYR A 55 -4.64 -4.39 -6.31
N GLN A 56 -5.43 -5.20 -7.00
CA GLN A 56 -6.77 -4.80 -7.41
C GLN A 56 -7.75 -5.05 -6.26
N VAL A 57 -8.47 -4.01 -5.87
CA VAL A 57 -9.47 -4.10 -4.81
C VAL A 57 -10.68 -4.88 -5.32
N PRO A 58 -11.04 -6.03 -4.71
CA PRO A 58 -12.22 -6.78 -5.10
C PRO A 58 -13.49 -6.10 -4.59
N ASN A 59 -14.63 -6.44 -5.20
CA ASN A 59 -15.93 -6.15 -4.60
C ASN A 59 -16.20 -7.12 -3.46
N VAL A 60 -16.45 -6.58 -2.28
CA VAL A 60 -16.88 -7.38 -1.13
C VAL A 60 -18.22 -6.94 -0.56
N ILE A 61 -18.86 -5.92 -1.14
CA ILE A 61 -20.18 -5.44 -0.72
C ILE A 61 -21.23 -6.52 -0.97
N GLY A 62 -22.12 -6.74 0.00
CA GLY A 62 -23.15 -7.78 -0.04
C GLY A 62 -22.64 -9.20 0.27
N LEU A 63 -21.33 -9.39 0.41
CA LEU A 63 -20.76 -10.66 0.88
C LEU A 63 -20.83 -10.75 2.41
N SER A 64 -20.82 -11.98 2.93
CA SER A 64 -20.60 -12.18 4.37
C SER A 64 -19.19 -11.73 4.77
N LEU A 65 -19.01 -11.31 6.03
CA LEU A 65 -17.72 -10.87 6.56
C LEU A 65 -16.61 -11.92 6.36
N ASN A 66 -16.94 -13.21 6.49
CA ASN A 66 -15.96 -14.29 6.27
C ASN A 66 -15.54 -14.40 4.80
N GLN A 67 -16.50 -14.34 3.87
CA GLN A 67 -16.20 -14.31 2.44
C GLN A 67 -15.39 -13.08 2.06
N ALA A 68 -15.75 -11.89 2.58
CA ALA A 68 -15.01 -10.66 2.35
C ALA A 68 -13.54 -10.79 2.78
N LYS A 69 -13.28 -11.36 3.96
CA LYS A 69 -11.91 -11.64 4.44
C LYS A 69 -11.14 -12.55 3.48
N GLU A 70 -11.77 -13.61 2.98
CA GLU A 70 -11.13 -14.52 2.01
C GLU A 70 -10.80 -13.84 0.68
N TYR A 71 -11.72 -13.03 0.15
CA TYR A 71 -11.52 -12.31 -1.12
C TYR A 71 -10.40 -11.28 -1.01
N LEU A 72 -10.36 -10.52 0.09
CA LEU A 72 -9.28 -9.58 0.36
C LEU A 72 -7.94 -10.31 0.51
N ALA A 73 -7.90 -11.44 1.22
CA ALA A 73 -6.68 -12.25 1.35
C ALA A 73 -6.19 -12.80 0.00
N LYS A 74 -7.09 -13.26 -0.88
CA LYS A 74 -6.77 -13.70 -2.25
C LYS A 74 -6.21 -12.56 -3.10
N ALA A 75 -6.74 -11.35 -2.93
CA ALA A 75 -6.22 -10.13 -3.54
C ALA A 75 -4.93 -9.60 -2.87
N ARG A 76 -4.38 -10.31 -1.87
CA ARG A 76 -3.20 -9.91 -1.08
C ARG A 76 -3.39 -8.57 -0.36
N LEU A 77 -4.64 -8.19 -0.11
CA LEU A 77 -5.06 -7.05 0.69
C LEU A 77 -5.33 -7.50 2.12
N LYS A 78 -5.28 -6.55 3.06
CA LYS A 78 -5.54 -6.82 4.47
C LYS A 78 -6.90 -6.27 4.86
N VAL A 79 -7.56 -6.94 5.78
CA VAL A 79 -8.73 -6.35 6.43
C VAL A 79 -8.24 -5.28 7.40
N GLY A 80 -8.84 -4.10 7.33
CA GLY A 80 -8.59 -2.98 8.21
C GLY A 80 -9.53 -2.97 9.40
N LYS A 81 -9.96 -1.78 9.77
CA LYS A 81 -10.98 -1.58 10.80
C LYS A 81 -12.32 -2.13 10.31
N ILE A 82 -12.97 -2.92 11.16
CA ILE A 82 -14.36 -3.33 10.94
C ILE A 82 -15.23 -2.43 11.82
N SER A 83 -16.14 -1.70 11.19
CA SER A 83 -17.19 -0.94 11.87
C SER A 83 -18.51 -1.66 11.69
N TYR A 84 -19.39 -1.56 12.68
CA TYR A 84 -20.66 -2.25 12.68
C TYR A 84 -21.80 -1.24 12.56
N HIS A 85 -22.83 -1.60 11.80
CA HIS A 85 -24.04 -0.82 11.61
C HIS A 85 -25.23 -1.67 12.05
N GLU A 86 -26.00 -1.17 13.01
CA GLU A 86 -27.19 -1.86 13.48
C GLU A 86 -28.33 -1.66 12.49
N ASP A 87 -28.84 -2.78 11.98
CA ASP A 87 -30.02 -2.79 11.11
C ASP A 87 -30.68 -4.18 11.20
N GLN A 88 -31.91 -4.20 11.72
CA GLN A 88 -32.68 -5.43 11.92
C GLN A 88 -33.34 -5.95 10.63
N ASP A 89 -33.43 -5.11 9.60
CA ASP A 89 -33.98 -5.48 8.29
C ASP A 89 -32.91 -6.12 7.38
N LEU A 90 -31.63 -6.01 7.75
CA LEU A 90 -30.51 -6.57 7.00
C LEU A 90 -30.04 -7.91 7.55
N VAL A 91 -29.53 -8.74 6.64
CA VAL A 91 -28.88 -10.00 7.01
C VAL A 91 -27.63 -9.69 7.85
N PRO A 92 -27.48 -10.20 9.08
CA PRO A 92 -26.33 -9.90 9.91
C PRO A 92 -25.02 -10.43 9.33
N TYR A 93 -23.93 -9.78 9.71
CA TYR A 93 -22.57 -10.06 9.25
C TYR A 93 -22.37 -9.89 7.73
N THR A 94 -23.17 -9.03 7.10
CA THR A 94 -23.06 -8.69 5.68
C THR A 94 -22.30 -7.39 5.51
N VAL A 95 -21.35 -7.33 4.58
CA VAL A 95 -20.62 -6.11 4.27
C VAL A 95 -21.54 -5.12 3.57
N LEU A 96 -21.67 -3.93 4.16
CA LEU A 96 -22.46 -2.82 3.63
C LEU A 96 -21.59 -1.84 2.85
N ASP A 97 -20.33 -1.67 3.25
CA ASP A 97 -19.41 -0.73 2.63
C ASP A 97 -17.94 -1.16 2.78
N GLN A 98 -17.09 -0.65 1.88
CA GLN A 98 -15.65 -0.84 1.88
C GLN A 98 -14.92 0.50 1.65
N SER A 99 -13.85 0.78 2.41
CA SER A 99 -13.18 2.09 2.38
C SER A 99 -12.50 2.45 1.06
N ILE A 100 -12.20 1.47 0.23
CA ILE A 100 -11.65 1.67 -1.12
C ILE A 100 -12.58 0.98 -2.11
N SER A 101 -13.03 1.71 -3.12
CA SER A 101 -13.95 1.18 -4.13
C SER A 101 -13.35 0.00 -4.90
N GLU A 102 -14.22 -0.92 -5.30
CA GLU A 102 -13.89 -2.03 -6.18
C GLU A 102 -13.15 -1.56 -7.45
N GLY A 103 -12.29 -2.41 -8.00
CA GLY A 103 -11.54 -2.11 -9.22
C GLY A 103 -10.38 -1.13 -9.05
N THR A 104 -10.26 -0.46 -7.89
CA THR A 104 -9.12 0.40 -7.58
C THR A 104 -7.82 -0.41 -7.63
N VAL A 105 -6.81 0.15 -8.30
CA VAL A 105 -5.49 -0.46 -8.47
C VAL A 105 -4.50 0.21 -7.52
N LEU A 106 -3.93 -0.55 -6.60
CA LEU A 106 -3.01 -0.05 -5.59
C LEU A 106 -1.56 -0.46 -5.89
N ASP A 107 -0.63 0.45 -5.60
CA ASP A 107 0.83 0.25 -5.77
C ASP A 107 1.46 -0.60 -4.65
N ARG A 108 0.68 -0.87 -3.59
CA ARG A 108 1.07 -1.63 -2.41
C ARG A 108 -0.13 -2.29 -1.75
N ALA A 109 0.12 -3.30 -0.92
CA ALA A 109 -0.91 -3.88 -0.07
C ALA A 109 -1.44 -2.83 0.93
N MET A 110 -2.75 -2.61 0.93
CA MET A 110 -3.42 -1.72 1.88
C MET A 110 -4.42 -2.49 2.74
N ASN A 111 -4.80 -1.86 3.85
CA ASN A 111 -5.90 -2.27 4.69
C ASN A 111 -7.21 -1.72 4.12
N ILE A 112 -8.20 -2.58 3.92
CA ILE A 112 -9.56 -2.21 3.50
C ILE A 112 -10.45 -2.26 4.74
N ASP A 113 -10.94 -1.10 5.16
CA ASP A 113 -11.90 -1.01 6.26
C ASP A 113 -13.27 -1.40 5.74
N LEU A 114 -14.06 -2.07 6.58
CA LEU A 114 -15.37 -2.59 6.21
C LEU A 114 -16.44 -2.07 7.16
N VAL A 115 -17.63 -1.79 6.64
CA VAL A 115 -18.85 -1.60 7.44
C VAL A 115 -19.69 -2.84 7.30
N VAL A 116 -20.16 -3.40 8.43
CA VAL A 116 -20.85 -4.69 8.47
C VAL A 116 -22.18 -4.55 9.21
N SER A 117 -23.26 -5.14 8.69
CA SER A 117 -24.57 -5.18 9.35
C SER A 117 -24.57 -6.08 10.57
N VAL A 118 -25.28 -5.66 11.61
CA VAL A 118 -25.53 -6.45 12.83
C VAL A 118 -26.96 -6.21 13.29
N LEU A 119 -27.53 -7.19 14.01
CA LEU A 119 -28.89 -7.05 14.56
C LEU A 119 -28.90 -6.18 15.83
N ASP A 120 -27.85 -6.28 16.64
CA ASP A 120 -27.67 -5.54 17.88
C ASP A 120 -26.17 -5.24 18.08
N LEU A 121 -25.82 -3.97 18.24
CA LEU A 121 -24.44 -3.56 18.53
C LEU A 121 -23.95 -4.02 19.90
N GLN A 122 -24.86 -4.24 20.85
CA GLN A 122 -24.53 -4.65 22.21
C GLN A 122 -23.95 -6.07 22.22
N ASP A 123 -24.47 -6.96 21.38
CA ASP A 123 -23.93 -8.31 21.19
C ASP A 123 -22.48 -8.29 20.68
N ILE A 124 -22.16 -7.37 19.77
CA ILE A 124 -20.80 -7.20 19.25
C ILE A 124 -19.86 -6.67 20.32
N PHE A 125 -20.30 -5.66 21.08
CA PHE A 125 -19.49 -5.12 22.17
C PHE A 125 -19.16 -6.20 23.19
N ASN A 126 -20.17 -6.99 23.61
CA ASN A 126 -19.98 -8.10 24.53
C ASN A 126 -19.00 -9.15 23.99
N GLN A 127 -19.07 -9.49 22.70
CA GLN A 127 -18.11 -10.42 22.07
C GLN A 127 -16.67 -9.88 22.11
N LEU A 128 -16.47 -8.59 21.85
CA LEU A 128 -15.14 -7.97 21.82
C LEU A 128 -14.53 -7.79 23.23
N THR A 129 -15.35 -7.62 24.26
CA THR A 129 -14.87 -7.44 25.64
C THR A 129 -14.73 -8.74 26.43
N ASN A 130 -15.32 -9.83 25.95
CA ASN A 130 -15.31 -11.13 26.62
C ASN A 130 -14.27 -12.12 26.05
N GLU A 131 -13.35 -11.68 25.18
CA GLU A 131 -12.20 -12.51 24.82
C GLU A 131 -11.24 -12.64 26.03
N PRO A 132 -10.86 -13.87 26.44
CA PRO A 132 -10.02 -14.13 27.61
C PRO A 132 -8.55 -13.69 27.47
#